data_AF-A0A2K6LW58-F1
#
_entry.id   AF-A0A2K6LW58-F1
#
_cell.length_a   1.000
_cell.length_b   1.000
_cell.length_c   1.000
_cell.angle_alpha   90.00
_cell.angle_beta   90.00
_cell.angle_gamma   90.00
#
_symmetry.space_group_name_H-M   'P 1'
#
loop_
_entity.id
_entity.type
_entity.pdbx_description
1 polymer ?
#
loop_
_entity_poly.entity_id
_entity_poly.type
_entity_poly.pdbx_seq_one_letter_code
_entity_poly.pdbx_strand_id
1 'polypeptide(L)'
;FFLFCFVLFFLRRSLTLWPRLDRVRPCIFSRQLWQFGRWVDVVVDDRLPVREGKLMFVRSEQRNEFWAPLLEKAYAKLHGSYEVMRGGHMNEAFVDFTGGVGEVLYLRQNSMGLFSALRHALAKESLVGATALSDRGEYRTEEGLVKGHAYSVTGTHKVFLGFTKVRLLRLRNPWGRVEWTGAWSDSCPRWDTLPTECRDALLVKKEDGEFWMELRDFLLHFDTVQICSLSPEVLGPSPEGGGWHVHTFQGRWVRGFNSGGSQPNAETFWTNPQFRLTLLEPDEEEEDEDEEGPWGGWGASGAWGPARGGRTPKCTVLLSLTQRNRRRLRAKGLTYLTVGFHVFQIPEEVSGMGSTGPPPRAPAPGLLRADRSPLSPAADVSRRLPPAPGPLPGGAEHRPHAGDEASSLCVFSSERRHTPPEIDDVISADLQALQGPYLPLELGLEQLFKELAGEEEELNACQLQALLSIALEPARVHTRTPREIGLRTCEQLLQCFGHGQSLALHHFQQLWGHLLEWQAIFHKFDEDASGTMNSYELRLALNAAGFHLNNQLTQALTSRYRDSRLRVDFERFVSCVAQLTCVFCHCSQHLDGGEGVICLTHRQWMEAATFS
;
A
#
# COMPACT_ATOMS: atom_id res chain seq x y z
N PHE A 1 18.00 7.96 -16.46
CA PHE A 1 18.30 7.03 -17.57
C PHE A 1 17.12 6.15 -17.94
N PHE A 2 16.46 5.39 -17.04
CA PHE A 2 15.25 4.61 -17.40
C PHE A 2 14.05 5.45 -17.90
N LEU A 3 13.96 6.73 -17.50
CA LEU A 3 13.00 7.70 -18.05
C LEU A 3 13.12 7.88 -19.58
N PHE A 4 14.31 7.65 -20.15
CA PHE A 4 14.59 7.79 -21.58
C PHE A 4 13.79 6.77 -22.42
N CYS A 5 13.53 5.58 -21.87
CA CYS A 5 12.77 4.52 -22.54
C CYS A 5 11.26 4.77 -22.52
N PHE A 6 10.77 5.46 -21.48
CA PHE A 6 9.38 5.90 -21.39
C PHE A 6 9.05 6.99 -22.43
N VAL A 7 9.95 7.97 -22.57
CA VAL A 7 9.76 9.19 -23.38
C VAL A 7 9.66 8.91 -24.89
N LEU A 8 10.44 7.97 -25.42
CA LEU A 8 10.55 7.75 -26.88
C LEU A 8 9.53 6.74 -27.44
N PHE A 9 8.91 5.95 -26.56
CA PHE A 9 7.98 4.91 -26.98
C PHE A 9 6.51 5.37 -27.00
N PHE A 10 6.03 6.07 -25.98
CA PHE A 10 4.57 6.20 -25.76
C PHE A 10 3.85 7.37 -26.43
N LEU A 11 4.57 8.36 -26.98
CA LEU A 11 3.93 9.54 -27.59
C LEU A 11 3.51 9.39 -29.06
N ARG A 12 3.76 8.24 -29.70
CA ARG A 12 3.31 8.04 -31.10
C ARG A 12 2.05 7.19 -31.25
N ARG A 13 1.70 6.33 -30.29
CA ARG A 13 0.52 5.45 -30.40
C ARG A 13 -0.72 5.94 -29.64
N SER A 14 -0.57 6.73 -28.58
CA SER A 14 -1.71 7.19 -27.75
C SER A 14 -1.62 8.69 -27.41
N LEU A 15 -1.54 9.54 -28.44
CA LEU A 15 -1.59 11.01 -28.29
C LEU A 15 -2.89 11.53 -27.64
N THR A 16 -3.90 10.68 -27.48
CA THR A 16 -5.17 10.98 -26.83
C THR A 16 -5.15 10.78 -25.30
N LEU A 17 -4.21 9.98 -24.77
CA LEU A 17 -4.18 9.62 -23.35
C LEU A 17 -3.28 10.53 -22.48
N TRP A 18 -2.51 11.43 -23.10
CA TRP A 18 -1.53 12.22 -22.39
C TRP A 18 -1.74 13.71 -22.66
N PRO A 19 -2.23 14.50 -21.67
CA PRO A 19 -2.22 15.95 -21.80
C PRO A 19 -0.79 16.41 -22.09
N ARG A 20 -0.60 17.47 -22.88
CA ARG A 20 0.74 18.06 -23.06
C ARG A 20 1.20 18.69 -21.73
N LEU A 21 2.49 19.04 -21.59
CA LEU A 21 2.93 19.85 -20.45
C LEU A 21 2.15 21.17 -20.45
N ASP A 22 1.46 21.45 -19.36
CA ASP A 22 0.62 22.63 -19.28
C ASP A 22 1.49 23.84 -18.97
N ARG A 23 1.46 24.83 -19.87
CA ARG A 23 2.12 26.10 -19.64
C ARG A 23 1.27 26.91 -18.67
N VAL A 24 1.72 27.00 -17.42
CA VAL A 24 1.02 27.76 -16.37
C VAL A 24 1.19 29.27 -16.62
N ARG A 25 2.43 29.69 -16.90
CA ARG A 25 2.85 31.08 -17.17
C ARG A 25 4.11 31.07 -18.05
N PRO A 26 4.60 32.21 -18.59
CA PRO A 26 5.88 32.24 -19.29
C PRO A 26 7.00 31.57 -18.49
N CYS A 27 7.77 30.69 -19.13
CA CYS A 27 8.88 29.94 -18.53
C CYS A 27 8.51 29.01 -17.36
N ILE A 28 7.21 28.75 -17.12
CA ILE A 28 6.73 27.86 -16.04
C ILE A 28 5.78 26.82 -16.61
N PHE A 29 6.08 25.56 -16.33
CA PHE A 29 5.34 24.39 -16.80
C PHE A 29 4.89 23.54 -15.63
N SER A 30 3.75 22.88 -15.74
CA SER A 30 3.26 21.92 -14.75
C SER A 30 3.02 20.55 -15.36
N ARG A 31 3.16 19.52 -14.52
CA ARG A 31 2.83 18.15 -14.86
C ARG A 31 2.22 17.41 -13.68
N GLN A 32 1.14 16.69 -13.92
CA GLN A 32 0.62 15.70 -12.99
C GLN A 32 1.44 14.42 -13.05
N LEU A 33 1.93 14.00 -11.89
CA LEU A 33 2.64 12.75 -11.68
C LEU A 33 1.91 11.97 -10.59
N TRP A 34 1.61 10.71 -10.87
CA TRP A 34 0.97 9.84 -9.90
C TRP A 34 1.97 9.50 -8.80
N GLN A 35 1.56 9.66 -7.55
CA GLN A 35 2.37 9.36 -6.38
C GLN A 35 1.51 8.67 -5.33
N PHE A 36 1.69 7.36 -5.26
CA PHE A 36 1.15 6.51 -4.21
C PHE A 36 -0.38 6.64 -4.03
N GLY A 37 -1.13 6.54 -5.13
CA GLY A 37 -2.59 6.57 -5.13
C GLY A 37 -3.23 7.95 -5.36
N ARG A 38 -2.44 8.99 -5.66
CA ARG A 38 -2.97 10.32 -6.01
C ARG A 38 -2.12 11.01 -7.05
N TRP A 39 -2.76 11.83 -7.89
CA TRP A 39 -2.07 12.72 -8.82
C TRP A 39 -1.52 13.93 -8.07
N VAL A 40 -0.27 14.29 -8.35
CA VAL A 40 0.45 15.42 -7.76
C VAL A 40 0.90 16.36 -8.86
N ASP A 41 0.49 17.62 -8.78
CA ASP A 41 0.97 18.67 -9.67
C ASP A 41 2.39 19.10 -9.32
N VAL A 42 3.30 18.92 -10.27
CA VAL A 42 4.71 19.32 -10.17
C VAL A 42 4.99 20.45 -11.14
N VAL A 43 5.29 21.62 -10.58
CA VAL A 43 5.63 22.83 -11.33
C VAL A 43 7.14 22.96 -11.49
N VAL A 44 7.63 23.25 -12.70
CA VAL A 44 9.05 23.46 -13.01
C VAL A 44 9.25 24.67 -13.93
N ASP A 45 10.38 25.34 -13.77
CA ASP A 45 10.85 26.33 -14.75
C ASP A 45 11.57 25.68 -15.94
N ASP A 46 11.93 26.46 -16.97
CA ASP A 46 12.57 25.99 -18.20
C ASP A 46 14.10 25.90 -18.18
N ARG A 47 14.75 26.17 -17.04
CA ARG A 47 16.22 26.06 -16.94
C ARG A 47 16.64 24.59 -16.94
N LEU A 48 17.33 24.16 -17.99
CA LEU A 48 17.79 22.77 -18.13
C LEU A 48 19.30 22.66 -17.94
N PRO A 49 19.81 21.57 -17.33
CA PRO A 49 21.24 21.32 -17.21
C PRO A 49 21.90 21.12 -18.58
N VAL A 50 22.92 21.94 -18.87
CA VAL A 50 23.63 21.97 -20.15
C VAL A 50 25.14 21.93 -19.90
N ARG A 51 25.87 21.21 -20.76
CA ARG A 51 27.34 21.23 -20.85
C ARG A 51 27.73 21.43 -22.30
N GLU A 52 28.62 22.39 -22.55
CA GLU A 52 29.08 22.71 -23.91
C GLU A 52 27.92 22.97 -24.89
N GLY A 53 26.87 23.65 -24.43
CA GLY A 53 25.68 23.98 -25.24
C GLY A 53 24.77 22.79 -25.55
N LYS A 54 25.04 21.59 -25.00
CA LYS A 54 24.22 20.38 -25.16
C LYS A 54 23.53 20.01 -23.85
N LEU A 55 22.27 19.58 -23.93
CA LEU A 55 21.54 19.03 -22.79
C LEU A 55 22.30 17.84 -22.21
N MET A 56 22.45 17.83 -20.88
CA MET A 56 23.18 16.78 -20.15
C MET A 56 22.37 15.48 -19.99
N PHE A 57 21.05 15.58 -19.99
CA PHE A 57 20.13 14.48 -19.73
C PHE A 57 19.25 14.18 -20.96
N VAL A 58 17.96 13.85 -20.78
CA VAL A 58 17.05 13.52 -21.88
C VAL A 58 17.04 14.63 -22.94
N ARG A 59 16.99 14.23 -24.22
CA ARG A 59 16.88 15.11 -25.38
C ARG A 59 16.03 14.45 -26.45
N SER A 60 15.28 15.24 -27.20
CA SER A 60 14.63 14.79 -28.43
C SER A 60 15.63 14.79 -29.59
N GLU A 61 15.35 13.97 -30.60
CA GLU A 61 15.99 14.08 -31.92
C GLU A 61 15.59 15.39 -32.60
N GLN A 62 14.36 15.86 -32.37
CA GLN A 62 13.89 17.15 -32.84
C GLN A 62 14.43 18.27 -31.95
N ARG A 63 15.25 19.17 -32.52
CA ARG A 63 15.94 20.23 -31.76
C ARG A 63 15.02 21.21 -31.03
N ASN A 64 13.77 21.34 -31.46
CA ASN A 64 12.81 22.30 -30.92
C ASN A 64 11.83 21.69 -29.90
N GLU A 65 12.06 20.44 -29.48
CA GLU A 65 11.15 19.69 -28.62
C GLU A 65 11.73 19.53 -27.21
N PHE A 66 11.15 20.25 -26.23
CA PHE A 66 11.68 20.33 -24.86
C PHE A 66 10.77 19.71 -23.78
N TRP A 67 9.61 19.16 -24.16
CA TRP A 67 8.68 18.59 -23.17
C TRP A 67 9.32 17.42 -22.42
N ALA A 68 10.13 16.60 -23.08
CA ALA A 68 10.79 15.45 -22.47
C ALA A 68 11.86 15.84 -21.43
N PRO A 69 12.81 16.76 -21.74
CA PRO A 69 13.70 17.32 -20.72
C PRO A 69 12.96 17.96 -19.54
N LEU A 70 11.85 18.66 -19.79
CA LEU A 70 11.03 19.28 -18.75
C LEU A 70 10.30 18.25 -17.88
N LEU A 71 9.79 17.17 -18.49
CA LEU A 71 9.18 16.05 -17.77
C LEU A 71 10.21 15.36 -16.86
N GLU A 72 11.41 15.10 -17.39
CA GLU A 72 12.50 14.55 -16.59
C GLU A 72 12.87 15.46 -15.43
N LYS A 73 12.89 16.79 -15.65
CA LYS A 73 13.11 17.77 -14.58
C LYS A 73 12.02 17.72 -13.51
N ALA A 74 10.75 17.64 -13.91
CA ALA A 74 9.63 17.53 -12.97
C ALA A 74 9.75 16.25 -12.13
N TYR A 75 10.08 15.12 -12.78
CA TYR A 75 10.30 13.85 -12.11
C TYR A 75 11.52 13.89 -11.16
N ALA A 76 12.62 14.51 -11.58
CA ALA A 76 13.79 14.73 -10.73
C ALA A 76 13.48 15.59 -9.50
N LYS A 77 12.71 16.67 -9.69
CA LYS A 77 12.24 17.54 -8.60
C LYS A 77 11.39 16.77 -7.59
N LEU A 78 10.48 15.93 -8.07
CA LEU A 78 9.61 15.12 -7.23
C LEU A 78 10.40 14.16 -6.32
N HIS A 79 11.42 13.50 -6.89
CA HIS A 79 12.30 12.58 -6.17
C HIS A 79 13.48 13.25 -5.44
N GLY A 80 13.68 14.55 -5.64
CA GLY A 80 14.64 15.40 -4.93
C GLY A 80 15.82 15.91 -5.76
N SER A 81 16.40 15.08 -6.64
CA SER A 81 17.48 15.48 -7.54
C SER A 81 17.62 14.57 -8.76
N TYR A 82 18.38 15.00 -9.76
CA TYR A 82 18.68 14.17 -10.94
C TYR A 82 19.48 12.90 -10.59
N GLU A 83 20.35 12.98 -9.58
CA GLU A 83 21.20 11.87 -9.16
C GLU A 83 20.40 10.72 -8.53
N VAL A 84 19.36 11.05 -7.76
CA VAL A 84 18.47 10.07 -7.11
C VAL A 84 17.69 9.22 -8.12
N MET A 85 17.55 9.70 -9.36
CA MET A 85 16.91 8.96 -10.46
C MET A 85 17.82 7.87 -11.08
N ARG A 86 19.06 7.71 -10.62
CA ARG A 86 19.97 6.67 -11.12
C ARG A 86 19.59 5.30 -10.56
N GLY A 87 19.34 4.35 -11.47
CA GLY A 87 18.93 2.98 -11.13
C GLY A 87 17.47 2.86 -10.70
N GLY A 88 16.84 1.72 -10.94
CA GLY A 88 15.42 1.43 -10.68
C GLY A 88 14.81 0.62 -11.82
N HIS A 89 13.61 0.07 -11.62
CA HIS A 89 12.87 -0.61 -12.69
C HIS A 89 12.10 0.39 -13.55
N MET A 90 11.84 0.08 -14.83
CA MET A 90 10.97 0.92 -15.69
C MET A 90 9.56 0.99 -15.12
N ASN A 91 9.16 -0.07 -14.42
CA ASN A 91 7.85 -0.20 -13.78
C ASN A 91 7.53 0.95 -12.80
N GLU A 92 8.52 1.44 -12.05
CA GLU A 92 8.35 2.59 -11.15
C GLU A 92 7.89 3.83 -11.94
N ALA A 93 8.53 4.07 -13.09
CA ALA A 93 8.19 5.19 -13.97
C ALA A 93 6.83 4.97 -14.63
N PHE A 94 6.52 3.75 -15.09
CA PHE A 94 5.21 3.45 -15.66
C PHE A 94 4.08 3.81 -14.69
N VAL A 95 4.17 3.33 -13.45
CA VAL A 95 3.17 3.58 -12.43
C VAL A 95 3.09 5.07 -12.07
N ASP A 96 4.23 5.74 -11.86
CA ASP A 96 4.25 7.18 -11.54
C ASP A 96 3.69 8.06 -12.68
N PHE A 97 3.72 7.56 -13.91
CA PHE A 97 3.24 8.28 -15.07
C PHE A 97 1.79 7.98 -15.37
N THR A 98 1.33 6.74 -15.22
CA THR A 98 -0.03 6.37 -15.62
C THR A 98 -1.01 6.20 -14.47
N GLY A 99 -0.51 6.01 -13.24
CA GLY A 99 -1.32 5.51 -12.13
C GLY A 99 -1.80 4.07 -12.32
N GLY A 100 -1.25 3.36 -13.32
CA GLY A 100 -1.54 1.96 -13.59
C GLY A 100 -0.87 1.01 -12.60
N VAL A 101 -1.06 -0.28 -12.82
CA VAL A 101 -0.61 -1.35 -11.94
C VAL A 101 0.59 -2.02 -12.57
N GLY A 102 1.73 -1.88 -11.93
CA GLY A 102 3.00 -2.44 -12.40
C GLY A 102 3.25 -3.87 -11.93
N GLU A 103 3.86 -4.67 -12.80
CA GLU A 103 4.36 -6.02 -12.52
C GLU A 103 5.76 -6.20 -13.12
N VAL A 104 6.67 -6.85 -12.37
CA VAL A 104 8.01 -7.22 -12.85
C VAL A 104 8.13 -8.74 -12.90
N LEU A 105 8.35 -9.28 -14.09
CA LEU A 105 8.59 -10.69 -14.37
C LEU A 105 10.09 -10.94 -14.58
N TYR A 106 10.68 -11.83 -13.77
CA TYR A 106 12.07 -12.25 -13.90
C TYR A 106 12.15 -13.53 -14.74
N LEU A 107 12.78 -13.45 -15.91
CA LEU A 107 12.74 -14.49 -16.94
C LEU A 107 13.50 -15.76 -16.55
N ARG A 108 14.42 -15.69 -15.58
CA ARG A 108 15.20 -16.85 -15.11
C ARG A 108 14.39 -17.85 -14.27
N GLN A 109 13.16 -17.53 -13.83
CA GLN A 109 12.42 -18.36 -12.87
C GLN A 109 11.13 -19.04 -13.36
N ASN A 110 10.55 -18.69 -14.50
CA ASN A 110 9.48 -19.48 -15.11
C ASN A 110 9.18 -18.91 -16.52
N SER A 111 9.47 -19.65 -17.58
CA SER A 111 9.22 -19.21 -18.95
C SER A 111 7.89 -19.72 -19.52
N MET A 112 7.15 -20.54 -18.77
CA MET A 112 5.87 -21.09 -19.22
C MET A 112 4.79 -20.00 -19.18
N GLY A 113 4.07 -19.84 -20.29
CA GLY A 113 2.96 -18.88 -20.40
C GLY A 113 3.35 -17.41 -20.67
N LEU A 114 4.64 -17.05 -20.70
CA LEU A 114 5.09 -15.66 -20.92
C LEU A 114 4.52 -15.06 -22.22
N PHE A 115 4.51 -15.82 -23.31
CA PHE A 115 4.00 -15.33 -24.59
C PHE A 115 2.51 -14.99 -24.53
N SER A 116 1.70 -15.81 -23.85
CA SER A 116 0.28 -15.53 -23.67
C SER A 116 0.08 -14.30 -22.78
N ALA A 117 0.81 -14.21 -21.67
CA ALA A 117 0.78 -13.03 -20.79
C ALA A 117 1.15 -11.74 -21.52
N LEU A 118 2.18 -11.76 -22.37
CA LEU A 118 2.58 -10.63 -23.21
C LEU A 118 1.51 -10.28 -24.25
N ARG A 119 0.94 -11.28 -24.93
CA ARG A 119 -0.13 -11.07 -25.91
C ARG A 119 -1.37 -10.46 -25.25
N HIS A 120 -1.78 -11.00 -24.10
CA HIS A 120 -2.90 -10.51 -23.29
C HIS A 120 -2.67 -9.07 -22.81
N ALA A 121 -1.47 -8.79 -22.28
CA ALA A 121 -1.10 -7.44 -21.85
C ALA A 121 -1.17 -6.45 -23.02
N LEU A 122 -0.64 -6.80 -24.19
CA LEU A 122 -0.68 -5.95 -25.38
C LEU A 122 -2.10 -5.77 -25.93
N ALA A 123 -2.94 -6.80 -25.88
CA ALA A 123 -4.35 -6.72 -26.27
C ALA A 123 -5.16 -5.78 -25.37
N LYS A 124 -4.81 -5.70 -24.08
CA LYS A 124 -5.39 -4.75 -23.11
C LYS A 124 -4.69 -3.38 -23.10
N GLU A 125 -3.89 -3.09 -24.11
CA GLU A 125 -3.12 -1.83 -24.24
C GLU A 125 -2.18 -1.54 -23.06
N SER A 126 -1.77 -2.56 -22.30
CA SER A 126 -0.80 -2.41 -21.22
C SER A 126 0.56 -1.98 -21.77
N LEU A 127 1.31 -1.22 -20.97
CA LEU A 127 2.67 -0.84 -21.30
C LEU A 127 3.61 -2.01 -21.01
N VAL A 128 4.40 -2.45 -22.00
CA VAL A 128 5.33 -3.56 -21.82
C VAL A 128 6.76 -3.12 -22.14
N GLY A 129 7.65 -3.30 -21.17
CA GLY A 129 9.09 -3.10 -21.28
C GLY A 129 9.88 -4.38 -21.02
N ALA A 130 11.08 -4.47 -21.56
CA ALA A 130 12.02 -5.55 -21.30
C ALA A 130 13.43 -5.00 -21.08
N THR A 131 14.21 -5.61 -20.19
CA THR A 131 15.57 -5.18 -19.90
C THR A 131 16.52 -6.37 -19.92
N ALA A 132 17.60 -6.24 -20.71
CA ALA A 132 18.77 -7.10 -20.62
C ALA A 132 19.75 -6.48 -19.61
N LEU A 133 19.94 -7.10 -18.45
CA LEU A 133 20.70 -6.52 -17.35
C LEU A 133 22.20 -6.57 -17.63
N SER A 134 22.94 -5.63 -17.02
CA SER A 134 24.40 -5.59 -17.05
C SER A 134 24.98 -5.12 -15.72
N ASP A 135 26.11 -5.70 -15.34
CA ASP A 135 26.98 -5.33 -14.23
C ASP A 135 27.98 -4.20 -14.58
N ARG A 136 28.27 -3.98 -15.87
CA ARG A 136 29.30 -3.05 -16.36
C ARG A 136 28.75 -1.76 -16.97
N GLY A 137 27.43 -1.56 -16.92
CA GLY A 137 26.74 -0.42 -17.54
C GLY A 137 26.25 -0.71 -18.96
N GLU A 138 25.91 0.33 -19.71
CA GLU A 138 25.38 0.17 -21.07
C GLU A 138 26.49 -0.22 -22.06
N TYR A 139 26.31 -1.34 -22.78
CA TYR A 139 27.21 -1.74 -23.87
C TYR A 139 26.47 -2.53 -24.95
N ARG A 140 26.98 -2.46 -26.18
CA ARG A 140 26.42 -3.14 -27.35
C ARG A 140 27.02 -4.54 -27.51
N THR A 141 26.18 -5.55 -27.77
CA THR A 141 26.59 -6.93 -28.08
C THR A 141 26.92 -7.08 -29.57
N GLU A 142 27.54 -8.20 -29.93
CA GLU A 142 27.86 -8.52 -31.32
C GLU A 142 26.59 -8.65 -32.18
N GLU A 143 25.49 -9.13 -31.60
CA GLU A 143 24.19 -9.27 -32.27
C GLU A 143 23.35 -7.97 -32.29
N GLY A 144 23.94 -6.83 -31.91
CA GLY A 144 23.30 -5.52 -32.01
C GLY A 144 22.43 -5.12 -30.83
N LEU A 145 22.24 -5.97 -29.81
CA LEU A 145 21.50 -5.61 -28.59
C LEU A 145 22.34 -4.70 -27.68
N VAL A 146 21.68 -3.90 -26.85
CA VAL A 146 22.32 -3.04 -25.86
C VAL A 146 21.96 -3.58 -24.48
N LYS A 147 22.94 -4.15 -23.78
CA LYS A 147 22.78 -4.58 -22.39
C LYS A 147 22.87 -3.39 -21.45
N GLY A 148 22.24 -3.50 -20.28
CA GLY A 148 22.06 -2.39 -19.34
C GLY A 148 21.01 -1.36 -19.81
N HIS A 149 20.32 -1.64 -20.91
CA HIS A 149 19.34 -0.77 -21.55
C HIS A 149 17.96 -1.40 -21.60
N ALA A 150 16.93 -0.57 -21.70
CA ALA A 150 15.55 -1.02 -21.68
C ALA A 150 14.90 -0.86 -23.06
N TYR A 151 14.15 -1.88 -23.45
CA TYR A 151 13.44 -2.01 -24.71
C TYR A 151 11.94 -2.00 -24.45
N SER A 152 11.17 -1.61 -25.45
CA SER A 152 9.71 -1.73 -25.40
C SER A 152 9.28 -2.96 -26.19
N VAL A 153 8.31 -3.72 -25.67
CA VAL A 153 7.67 -4.81 -26.41
C VAL A 153 6.39 -4.27 -27.01
N THR A 154 6.25 -4.42 -28.33
CA THR A 154 5.31 -3.61 -29.14
C THR A 154 4.32 -4.48 -29.92
N GLY A 155 4.53 -5.79 -29.92
CA GLY A 155 3.73 -6.76 -30.65
C GLY A 155 4.15 -8.19 -30.35
N THR A 156 3.20 -9.10 -30.55
CA THR A 156 3.40 -10.55 -30.48
C THR A 156 2.76 -11.17 -31.71
N HIS A 157 3.41 -12.15 -32.33
CA HIS A 157 2.82 -12.89 -33.46
C HIS A 157 3.19 -14.37 -33.41
N LYS A 158 2.27 -15.24 -33.83
CA LYS A 158 2.52 -16.68 -34.03
C LYS A 158 2.64 -16.92 -35.53
N VAL A 159 3.74 -17.48 -35.99
CA VAL A 159 3.93 -17.85 -37.41
C VAL A 159 4.15 -19.35 -37.53
N PHE A 160 3.68 -19.94 -38.62
CA PHE A 160 3.83 -21.37 -38.90
C PHE A 160 4.80 -21.57 -40.07
N LEU A 161 5.89 -22.29 -39.83
CA LEU A 161 6.86 -22.73 -40.83
C LEU A 161 6.63 -24.22 -41.08
N GLY A 162 5.72 -24.52 -42.00
CA GLY A 162 5.20 -25.88 -42.18
C GLY A 162 4.50 -26.36 -40.91
N PHE A 163 5.00 -27.44 -40.30
CA PHE A 163 4.49 -27.97 -39.02
C PHE A 163 5.11 -27.31 -37.78
N THR A 164 6.10 -26.43 -37.95
CA THR A 164 6.80 -25.79 -36.83
C THR A 164 6.17 -24.46 -36.48
N LYS A 165 5.72 -24.32 -35.24
CA LYS A 165 5.17 -23.07 -34.71
C LYS A 165 6.28 -22.20 -34.11
N VAL A 166 6.41 -20.97 -34.61
CA VAL A 166 7.38 -19.98 -34.12
C VAL A 166 6.62 -18.82 -33.45
N ARG A 167 7.12 -18.40 -32.28
CA ARG A 167 6.55 -17.32 -31.49
C ARG A 167 7.47 -16.10 -31.58
N LEU A 168 6.98 -15.04 -32.19
CA LEU A 168 7.74 -13.82 -32.45
C LEU A 168 7.31 -12.69 -31.51
N LEU A 169 8.30 -11.96 -31.02
CA LEU A 169 8.12 -10.72 -30.25
C LEU A 169 8.68 -9.56 -31.06
N ARG A 170 7.93 -8.45 -31.12
CA ARG A 170 8.41 -7.20 -31.70
C ARG A 170 8.91 -6.31 -30.58
N LEU A 171 10.15 -5.88 -30.68
CA LEU A 171 10.80 -5.00 -29.70
C LEU A 171 11.23 -3.71 -30.38
N ARG A 172 11.31 -2.63 -29.60
CA ARG A 172 11.84 -1.36 -30.07
C ARG A 172 12.90 -0.82 -29.13
N ASN A 173 14.05 -0.47 -29.71
CA ASN A 173 15.07 0.35 -29.08
C ASN A 173 14.60 1.80 -29.03
N PRO A 174 14.47 2.40 -27.83
CA PRO A 174 14.07 3.80 -27.68
C PRO A 174 14.97 4.78 -28.43
N TRP A 175 16.24 4.44 -28.69
CA TRP A 175 17.16 5.29 -29.46
C TRP A 175 16.71 5.53 -30.91
N GLY A 176 15.75 4.76 -31.43
CA GLY A 176 15.28 4.87 -32.80
C GLY A 176 16.31 4.40 -33.83
N ARG A 177 17.31 3.64 -33.39
CA ARG A 177 18.45 3.10 -34.15
C ARG A 177 19.11 2.01 -33.33
N VAL A 178 20.01 1.24 -33.95
CA VAL A 178 20.70 0.08 -33.37
C VAL A 178 19.71 -1.04 -33.07
N GLU A 179 19.63 -1.97 -34.02
CA GLU A 179 18.69 -3.09 -34.05
C GLU A 179 19.38 -4.45 -33.90
N TRP A 180 18.57 -5.46 -33.58
CA TRP A 180 18.96 -6.86 -33.56
C TRP A 180 19.39 -7.34 -34.95
N THR A 181 20.53 -8.03 -35.03
CA THR A 181 21.05 -8.57 -36.30
C THR A 181 20.92 -10.09 -36.43
N GLY A 182 20.31 -10.76 -35.44
CA GLY A 182 20.13 -12.21 -35.44
C GLY A 182 18.90 -12.69 -36.22
N ALA A 183 18.34 -13.82 -35.81
CA ALA A 183 17.16 -14.41 -36.46
C ALA A 183 15.95 -13.47 -36.39
N TRP A 184 15.23 -13.33 -37.50
CA TRP A 184 14.07 -12.44 -37.66
C TRP A 184 14.37 -10.93 -37.60
N SER A 185 15.63 -10.53 -37.66
CA SER A 185 16.01 -9.15 -37.97
C SER A 185 15.47 -8.69 -39.33
N ASP A 186 15.43 -7.38 -39.57
CA ASP A 186 14.92 -6.76 -40.79
C ASP A 186 15.55 -7.30 -42.09
N SER A 187 16.82 -7.68 -42.01
CA SER A 187 17.60 -8.21 -43.13
C SER A 187 17.66 -9.75 -43.16
N CYS A 188 16.95 -10.44 -42.26
CA CYS A 188 17.03 -11.88 -42.13
C CYS A 188 16.35 -12.62 -43.29
N PRO A 189 17.02 -13.56 -43.98
CA PRO A 189 16.41 -14.35 -45.05
C PRO A 189 15.25 -15.25 -44.58
N ARG A 190 15.09 -15.48 -43.26
CA ARG A 190 13.97 -16.26 -42.72
C ARG A 190 12.61 -15.67 -43.10
N TRP A 191 12.52 -14.37 -43.33
CA TRP A 191 11.31 -13.73 -43.81
C TRP A 191 10.82 -14.26 -45.16
N ASP A 192 11.72 -14.74 -46.02
CA ASP A 192 11.39 -15.31 -47.33
C ASP A 192 10.71 -16.69 -47.24
N THR A 193 10.73 -17.30 -46.04
CA THR A 193 10.05 -18.59 -45.78
C THR A 193 8.58 -18.43 -45.41
N LEU A 194 8.11 -17.20 -45.15
CA LEU A 194 6.72 -16.91 -44.83
C LEU A 194 5.91 -16.58 -46.09
N PRO A 195 4.58 -16.82 -46.08
CA PRO A 195 3.68 -16.31 -47.10
C PRO A 195 3.84 -14.79 -47.28
N THR A 196 3.69 -14.32 -48.52
CA THR A 196 3.89 -12.91 -48.86
C THR A 196 2.99 -11.98 -48.07
N GLU A 197 1.73 -12.37 -47.81
CA GLU A 197 0.79 -11.57 -47.02
C GLU A 197 1.27 -11.39 -45.58
N CYS A 198 1.74 -12.47 -44.94
CA CYS A 198 2.26 -12.42 -43.58
C CYS A 198 3.56 -11.62 -43.50
N ARG A 199 4.45 -11.80 -44.47
CA ARG A 199 5.72 -11.06 -44.52
C ARG A 199 5.46 -9.57 -44.66
N ASP A 200 4.63 -9.16 -45.61
CA ASP A 200 4.40 -7.74 -45.90
C ASP A 200 3.61 -7.05 -44.75
N ALA A 201 2.83 -7.80 -43.97
CA ALA A 201 2.15 -7.29 -42.78
C ALA A 201 3.07 -7.11 -41.56
N LEU A 202 4.12 -7.94 -41.42
CA LEU A 202 4.96 -7.97 -40.22
C LEU A 202 6.32 -7.29 -40.40
N LEU A 203 6.92 -7.40 -41.59
CA LEU A 203 8.27 -6.93 -41.87
C LEU A 203 8.24 -5.47 -42.37
N VAL A 204 8.85 -4.59 -41.59
CA VAL A 204 9.11 -3.21 -41.99
C VAL A 204 10.62 -3.04 -42.05
N LYS A 205 11.21 -3.04 -43.25
CA LYS A 205 12.67 -2.86 -43.41
C LYS A 205 13.05 -1.40 -43.25
N LYS A 206 13.48 -1.01 -42.05
CA LYS A 206 13.83 0.39 -41.77
C LYS A 206 14.63 0.50 -40.48
N GLU A 207 15.70 1.29 -40.51
CA GLU A 207 16.42 1.67 -39.28
C GLU A 207 15.58 2.66 -38.46
N ASP A 208 14.73 2.13 -37.58
CA ASP A 208 13.93 2.90 -36.63
C ASP A 208 13.92 2.33 -35.21
N GLY A 209 14.83 1.37 -34.97
CA GLY A 209 15.03 0.70 -33.71
C GLY A 209 14.05 -0.43 -33.44
N GLU A 210 13.02 -0.62 -34.27
CA GLU A 210 12.05 -1.72 -34.13
C GLU A 210 12.52 -2.98 -34.87
N PHE A 211 12.40 -4.15 -34.24
CA PHE A 211 12.79 -5.42 -34.82
C PHE A 211 11.96 -6.56 -34.26
N TRP A 212 11.88 -7.67 -35.00
CA TRP A 212 11.34 -8.93 -34.49
C TRP A 212 12.44 -9.85 -34.00
N MET A 213 12.13 -10.66 -32.99
CA MET A 213 12.97 -11.76 -32.54
C MET A 213 12.12 -12.95 -32.10
N GLU A 214 12.71 -14.14 -32.11
CA GLU A 214 12.04 -15.33 -31.59
C GLU A 214 11.99 -15.30 -30.06
N LEU A 215 10.92 -15.82 -29.45
CA LEU A 215 10.77 -15.93 -28.00
C LEU A 215 11.96 -16.66 -27.33
N ARG A 216 12.55 -17.64 -28.03
CA ARG A 216 13.73 -18.37 -27.54
C ARG A 216 14.95 -17.46 -27.40
N ASP A 217 15.23 -16.64 -28.41
CA ASP A 217 16.31 -15.67 -28.37
C ASP A 217 16.03 -14.60 -27.31
N PHE A 218 14.77 -14.16 -27.19
CA PHE A 218 14.37 -13.21 -26.16
C PHE A 218 14.70 -13.71 -24.75
N LEU A 219 14.36 -14.98 -24.44
CA LEU A 219 14.65 -15.59 -23.14
C LEU A 219 16.16 -15.78 -22.88
N LEU A 220 16.98 -15.87 -23.94
CA LEU A 220 18.43 -15.98 -23.83
C LEU A 220 19.09 -14.62 -23.52
N HIS A 221 18.58 -13.55 -24.12
CA HIS A 221 19.22 -12.24 -24.07
C HIS A 221 18.65 -11.29 -23.01
N PHE A 222 17.38 -11.44 -22.63
CA PHE A 222 16.70 -10.57 -21.67
C PHE A 222 16.56 -11.22 -20.30
N ASP A 223 16.57 -10.41 -19.24
CA ASP A 223 16.46 -10.90 -17.86
C ASP A 223 15.12 -10.57 -17.21
N THR A 224 14.49 -9.47 -17.62
CA THR A 224 13.26 -8.97 -17.00
C THR A 224 12.28 -8.44 -18.03
N VAL A 225 10.99 -8.66 -17.76
CA VAL A 225 9.84 -8.03 -18.43
C VAL A 225 9.08 -7.22 -17.39
N GLN A 226 8.67 -6.01 -17.74
CA GLN A 226 7.93 -5.10 -16.88
C GLN A 226 6.62 -4.74 -17.59
N ILE A 227 5.48 -5.02 -16.95
CA ILE A 227 4.14 -4.79 -17.50
C ILE A 227 3.44 -3.77 -16.61
N CYS A 228 2.90 -2.70 -17.20
CA CYS A 228 2.02 -1.77 -16.51
C CYS A 228 0.63 -1.81 -17.13
N SER A 229 -0.30 -2.41 -16.40
CA SER A 229 -1.69 -2.50 -16.79
C SER A 229 -2.45 -1.23 -16.40
N LEU A 230 -3.30 -0.75 -17.30
CA LEU A 230 -4.03 0.50 -17.12
C LEU A 230 -5.47 0.24 -16.64
N SER A 231 -5.99 1.14 -15.82
CA SER A 231 -7.40 1.11 -15.41
C SER A 231 -8.28 1.72 -16.52
N PRO A 232 -9.59 1.40 -16.55
CA PRO A 232 -10.53 2.03 -17.49
C PRO A 232 -10.54 3.57 -17.39
N GLU A 233 -10.29 4.11 -16.18
CA GLU A 233 -10.22 5.56 -15.95
C GLU A 233 -9.09 6.22 -16.76
N VAL A 234 -7.98 5.49 -16.96
CA VAL A 234 -6.86 5.95 -17.78
C VAL A 234 -7.17 5.73 -19.25
N LEU A 235 -7.68 4.57 -19.66
CA LEU A 235 -7.88 4.19 -21.06
C LEU A 235 -9.02 4.96 -21.77
N GLY A 236 -9.96 5.54 -21.03
CA GLY A 236 -11.11 6.26 -21.59
C GLY A 236 -12.38 5.39 -21.68
N PRO A 237 -13.46 5.89 -22.33
CA PRO A 237 -14.75 5.22 -22.31
C PRO A 237 -14.70 3.90 -23.13
N SER A 238 -14.91 2.77 -22.44
CA SER A 238 -15.03 1.42 -23.01
C SER A 238 -13.79 0.92 -23.79
N PRO A 239 -12.66 0.63 -23.10
CA PRO A 239 -11.50 0.01 -23.76
C PRO A 239 -11.87 -1.34 -24.39
N GLU A 240 -11.43 -1.60 -25.62
CA GLU A 240 -11.77 -2.82 -26.38
C GLU A 240 -11.36 -4.11 -25.65
N GLY A 241 -10.28 -4.08 -24.86
CA GLY A 241 -9.78 -5.21 -24.06
C GLY A 241 -10.28 -5.28 -22.61
N GLY A 242 -11.23 -4.41 -22.23
CA GLY A 242 -11.58 -4.21 -20.81
C GLY A 242 -10.44 -3.55 -20.02
N GLY A 243 -10.70 -3.14 -18.78
CA GLY A 243 -9.66 -2.54 -17.92
C GLY A 243 -9.64 -3.16 -16.53
N TRP A 244 -8.53 -2.96 -15.82
CA TRP A 244 -8.34 -3.53 -14.50
C TRP A 244 -9.18 -2.79 -13.44
N HIS A 245 -9.90 -3.54 -12.62
CA HIS A 245 -10.52 -3.00 -11.41
C HIS A 245 -9.46 -2.88 -10.34
N VAL A 246 -9.22 -1.67 -9.84
CA VAL A 246 -8.10 -1.36 -8.93
C VAL A 246 -8.63 -0.81 -7.61
N HIS A 247 -8.18 -1.39 -6.49
CA HIS A 247 -8.37 -0.85 -5.15
C HIS A 247 -7.00 -0.57 -4.51
N THR A 248 -6.86 0.62 -3.91
CA THR A 248 -5.61 1.09 -3.34
C THR A 248 -5.76 1.39 -1.85
N PHE A 249 -4.85 0.85 -1.04
CA PHE A 249 -4.79 1.07 0.40
C PHE A 249 -3.48 1.74 0.78
N GLN A 250 -3.57 2.88 1.45
CA GLN A 250 -2.41 3.55 2.02
C GLN A 250 -2.23 3.09 3.46
N GLY A 251 -1.06 2.52 3.75
CA GLY A 251 -0.72 2.02 5.08
C GLY A 251 0.58 2.62 5.62
N ARG A 252 0.88 2.30 6.87
CA ARG A 252 2.18 2.55 7.48
C ARG A 252 2.50 1.47 8.49
N TRP A 253 3.72 0.98 8.46
CA TRP A 253 4.30 0.22 9.56
C TRP A 253 4.89 1.18 10.58
N VAL A 254 4.46 1.02 11.82
CA VAL A 254 4.94 1.76 12.97
C VAL A 254 5.56 0.79 13.95
N ARG A 255 6.78 1.12 14.37
CA ARG A 255 7.55 0.33 15.32
C ARG A 255 6.74 0.15 16.61
N GLY A 256 6.59 -1.11 17.02
CA GLY A 256 5.85 -1.46 18.22
C GLY A 256 4.37 -1.10 18.13
N PHE A 257 3.77 -1.21 16.93
CA PHE A 257 2.31 -1.19 16.71
C PHE A 257 1.88 -2.32 15.77
N ASN A 258 2.18 -2.14 14.48
CA ASN A 258 1.77 -3.05 13.40
C ASN A 258 2.96 -3.48 12.53
N SER A 259 4.18 -3.34 13.05
CA SER A 259 5.42 -3.81 12.43
C SER A 259 5.73 -5.24 12.87
N GLY A 260 4.85 -6.18 12.53
CA GLY A 260 4.83 -7.55 13.04
C GLY A 260 5.93 -8.48 12.53
N GLY A 261 6.68 -8.07 11.51
CA GLY A 261 7.70 -8.90 10.88
C GLY A 261 7.10 -9.94 9.92
N SER A 262 7.91 -10.91 9.49
CA SER A 262 7.62 -11.73 8.30
C SER A 262 7.32 -13.21 8.54
N GLN A 263 7.41 -13.68 9.78
CA GLN A 263 7.33 -15.10 10.11
C GLN A 263 5.93 -15.43 10.64
N PRO A 264 5.12 -16.26 9.95
CA PRO A 264 3.74 -16.48 10.36
C PRO A 264 3.56 -17.04 11.77
N ASN A 265 4.56 -17.76 12.27
CA ASN A 265 4.54 -18.36 13.60
C ASN A 265 5.11 -17.42 14.68
N ALA A 266 5.54 -16.20 14.33
CA ALA A 266 6.03 -15.23 15.29
C ALA A 266 4.86 -14.57 16.03
N GLU A 267 5.06 -14.29 17.31
CA GLU A 267 4.06 -13.69 18.20
C GLU A 267 3.56 -12.33 17.75
N THR A 268 4.33 -11.61 16.93
CA THR A 268 3.99 -10.27 16.46
C THR A 268 3.45 -10.25 15.03
N PHE A 269 3.50 -11.36 14.27
CA PHE A 269 3.14 -11.39 12.85
C PHE A 269 1.73 -10.88 12.58
N TRP A 270 0.75 -11.40 13.32
CA TRP A 270 -0.66 -11.07 13.18
C TRP A 270 -0.98 -9.57 13.39
N THR A 271 -0.04 -8.78 13.96
CA THR A 271 -0.19 -7.32 14.11
C THR A 271 -0.06 -6.54 12.79
N ASN A 272 0.46 -7.16 11.72
CA ASN A 272 0.56 -6.52 10.41
C ASN A 272 -0.83 -6.14 9.86
N PRO A 273 -0.96 -5.08 9.05
CA PRO A 273 -2.21 -4.77 8.37
C PRO A 273 -2.71 -5.93 7.49
N GLN A 274 -3.97 -6.32 7.67
CA GLN A 274 -4.63 -7.42 6.96
C GLN A 274 -5.72 -6.88 6.04
N PHE A 275 -5.98 -7.57 4.92
CA PHE A 275 -7.02 -7.20 3.97
C PHE A 275 -7.85 -8.46 3.61
N ARG A 276 -9.10 -8.29 3.21
CA ARG A 276 -9.96 -9.40 2.76
C ARG A 276 -10.32 -9.17 1.29
N LEU A 277 -10.25 -10.18 0.44
CA LEU A 277 -10.56 -10.03 -0.98
C LEU A 277 -11.56 -11.09 -1.40
N THR A 278 -12.76 -10.67 -1.83
CA THR A 278 -13.77 -11.60 -2.35
C THR A 278 -13.86 -11.44 -3.86
N LEU A 279 -13.56 -12.52 -4.59
CA LEU A 279 -13.65 -12.58 -6.04
C LEU A 279 -15.00 -13.19 -6.42
N LEU A 280 -15.81 -12.41 -7.13
CA LEU A 280 -17.21 -12.75 -7.41
C LEU A 280 -17.39 -13.49 -8.73
N GLU A 281 -16.61 -13.11 -9.74
CA GLU A 281 -16.76 -13.58 -11.13
C GLU A 281 -15.41 -14.10 -11.67
N PRO A 282 -15.41 -15.20 -12.44
CA PRO A 282 -14.23 -15.68 -13.15
C PRO A 282 -13.92 -14.85 -14.40
N ASP A 283 -12.66 -14.94 -14.85
CA ASP A 283 -12.18 -14.28 -16.06
C ASP A 283 -12.88 -14.86 -17.31
N GLU A 284 -12.99 -14.06 -18.37
CA GLU A 284 -13.37 -14.53 -19.70
C GLU A 284 -12.22 -15.39 -20.26
N GLU A 285 -12.45 -16.68 -20.51
CA GLU A 285 -11.45 -17.57 -21.11
C GLU A 285 -11.39 -17.34 -22.64
N GLU A 286 -10.25 -16.91 -23.16
CA GLU A 286 -9.95 -17.05 -24.59
C GLU A 286 -9.56 -18.52 -24.86
N GLU A 287 -10.14 -19.14 -25.89
CA GLU A 287 -9.80 -20.48 -26.36
C GLU A 287 -8.36 -20.53 -26.90
N ASP A 288 -7.36 -20.64 -26.04
CA ASP A 288 -6.01 -21.01 -26.45
C ASP A 288 -5.85 -22.54 -26.40
N GLU A 289 -5.95 -23.18 -27.58
CA GLU A 289 -5.65 -24.61 -27.79
C GLU A 289 -4.19 -24.98 -27.43
N ASP A 290 -3.33 -24.00 -27.16
CA ASP A 290 -1.90 -24.18 -26.81
C ASP A 290 -1.64 -24.55 -25.34
N GLU A 291 -2.69 -24.72 -24.52
CA GLU A 291 -2.60 -25.14 -23.12
C GLU A 291 -2.56 -26.67 -22.91
N GLU A 292 -2.30 -27.49 -23.94
CA GLU A 292 -2.05 -28.92 -23.74
C GLU A 292 -0.66 -29.18 -23.12
N GLY A 293 -0.61 -29.07 -21.81
CA GLY A 293 0.44 -29.56 -20.94
C GLY A 293 -0.10 -29.69 -19.51
N PRO A 294 0.58 -30.40 -18.59
CA PRO A 294 0.07 -30.64 -17.22
C PRO A 294 -0.09 -29.36 -16.35
N TRP A 295 0.08 -28.18 -16.97
CA TRP A 295 0.26 -26.87 -16.37
C TRP A 295 -0.38 -25.76 -17.24
N GLY A 296 -1.57 -25.99 -17.82
CA GLY A 296 -2.46 -24.95 -18.34
C GLY A 296 -3.03 -24.06 -17.22
N GLY A 297 -2.14 -23.52 -16.38
CA GLY A 297 -2.44 -22.91 -15.10
C GLY A 297 -1.15 -22.52 -14.42
N TRP A 298 -0.89 -21.22 -14.34
CA TRP A 298 0.18 -20.69 -13.52
C TRP A 298 -0.06 -21.10 -12.06
N GLY A 299 0.88 -21.81 -11.44
CA GLY A 299 0.98 -21.94 -9.98
C GLY A 299 -0.01 -22.87 -9.27
N ALA A 300 0.23 -24.18 -9.30
CA ALA A 300 -0.25 -25.11 -8.26
C ALA A 300 0.63 -26.37 -8.21
N SER A 301 1.84 -26.27 -7.65
CA SER A 301 2.50 -27.49 -7.14
C SER A 301 1.98 -27.75 -5.72
N GLY A 302 0.88 -28.51 -5.62
CA GLY A 302 0.36 -29.07 -4.37
C GLY A 302 -1.11 -28.70 -4.08
N ALA A 303 -1.97 -29.73 -4.02
CA ALA A 303 -3.44 -29.72 -3.97
C ALA A 303 -4.07 -29.30 -5.32
N TRP A 304 -5.01 -30.02 -5.94
CA TRP A 304 -6.26 -30.56 -5.41
C TRP A 304 -6.79 -31.76 -6.24
N GLY A 305 -7.10 -32.89 -5.59
CA GLY A 305 -8.12 -33.91 -5.98
C GLY A 305 -7.99 -34.68 -7.32
N PRO A 306 -8.59 -35.88 -7.46
CA PRO A 306 -8.56 -36.63 -8.71
C PRO A 306 -9.42 -35.95 -9.78
N ALA A 307 -8.81 -35.74 -10.95
CA ALA A 307 -9.42 -35.14 -12.13
C ALA A 307 -10.71 -35.87 -12.56
N ARG A 308 -11.82 -35.12 -12.62
CA ARG A 308 -12.91 -35.37 -13.59
C ARG A 308 -12.89 -34.21 -14.57
N GLY A 309 -12.77 -34.53 -15.86
CA GLY A 309 -12.47 -33.57 -16.94
C GLY A 309 -13.48 -32.44 -17.10
N GLY A 310 -13.20 -31.33 -16.44
CA GLY A 310 -13.75 -30.00 -16.70
C GLY A 310 -12.73 -28.94 -16.27
N ARG A 311 -12.53 -27.88 -17.08
CA ARG A 311 -11.65 -26.75 -16.75
C ARG A 311 -12.22 -26.02 -15.52
N THR A 312 -11.37 -25.76 -14.52
CA THR A 312 -11.75 -24.99 -13.34
C THR A 312 -11.77 -23.50 -13.66
N PRO A 313 -12.86 -22.77 -13.37
CA PRO A 313 -12.91 -21.32 -13.56
C PRO A 313 -11.80 -20.62 -12.75
N LYS A 314 -11.15 -19.62 -13.33
CA LYS A 314 -10.05 -18.86 -12.70
C LYS A 314 -10.43 -17.39 -12.58
N CYS A 315 -9.97 -16.75 -11.50
CA CYS A 315 -10.02 -15.30 -11.35
C CYS A 315 -8.59 -14.78 -11.31
N THR A 316 -8.22 -13.80 -12.14
CA THR A 316 -6.86 -13.25 -12.14
C THR A 316 -6.78 -12.01 -11.27
N VAL A 317 -5.90 -12.06 -10.27
CA VAL A 317 -5.61 -10.96 -9.34
C VAL A 317 -4.13 -10.60 -9.41
N LEU A 318 -3.83 -9.32 -9.49
CA LEU A 318 -2.50 -8.77 -9.30
C LEU A 318 -2.45 -8.00 -7.98
N LEU A 319 -1.63 -8.49 -7.05
CA LEU A 319 -1.36 -7.83 -5.78
C LEU A 319 0.00 -7.14 -5.87
N SER A 320 0.06 -5.87 -5.49
CA SER A 320 1.30 -5.09 -5.45
C SER A 320 1.46 -4.37 -4.12
N LEU A 321 2.65 -4.47 -3.54
CA LEU A 321 3.06 -3.78 -2.32
C LEU A 321 4.22 -2.85 -2.64
N THR A 322 4.02 -1.56 -2.46
CA THR A 322 5.02 -0.51 -2.68
C THR A 322 5.41 0.19 -1.39
N GLN A 323 6.70 0.39 -1.15
CA GLN A 323 7.22 1.19 -0.04
C GLN A 323 7.43 2.66 -0.46
N ARG A 324 6.74 3.58 0.23
CA ARG A 324 6.64 4.99 -0.19
C ARG A 324 7.86 5.80 0.20
N ASN A 325 8.21 6.77 -0.64
CA ASN A 325 9.22 7.81 -0.40
C ASN A 325 10.65 7.33 -0.09
N ARG A 326 10.94 6.03 -0.20
CA ARG A 326 12.26 5.45 0.13
C ARG A 326 13.37 5.95 -0.79
N ARG A 327 13.06 6.25 -2.05
CA ARG A 327 14.02 6.79 -3.02
C ARG A 327 14.62 8.13 -2.56
N ARG A 328 13.79 9.01 -1.99
CA ARG A 328 14.23 10.32 -1.43
C ARG A 328 15.18 10.14 -0.24
N LEU A 329 15.10 9.01 0.46
CA LEU A 329 15.93 8.70 1.61
C LEU A 329 17.32 8.17 1.23
N ARG A 330 17.58 7.85 -0.05
CA ARG A 330 18.92 7.47 -0.52
C ARG A 330 19.95 8.57 -0.27
N ALA A 331 19.55 9.84 -0.36
CA ALA A 331 20.40 10.98 -0.02
C ALA A 331 20.86 10.97 1.45
N LYS A 332 20.14 10.24 2.33
CA LYS A 332 20.49 10.02 3.74
C LYS A 332 21.16 8.67 3.98
N GLY A 333 21.57 7.96 2.93
CA GLY A 333 22.18 6.63 3.01
C GLY A 333 21.21 5.47 3.30
N LEU A 334 19.89 5.73 3.30
CA LEU A 334 18.88 4.69 3.56
C LEU A 334 18.48 3.97 2.26
N THR A 335 18.40 2.65 2.33
CA THR A 335 17.98 1.77 1.22
C THR A 335 16.53 1.30 1.38
N TYR A 336 16.04 0.52 0.40
CA TYR A 336 14.75 -0.16 0.49
C TYR A 336 14.76 -1.20 1.61
N LEU A 337 13.64 -1.32 2.31
CA LEU A 337 13.43 -2.42 3.25
C LEU A 337 13.13 -3.71 2.50
N THR A 338 13.44 -4.84 3.10
CA THR A 338 12.99 -6.13 2.59
C THR A 338 11.49 -6.28 2.84
N VAL A 339 10.69 -6.11 1.79
CA VAL A 339 9.21 -6.15 1.85
C VAL A 339 8.68 -7.39 1.14
N GLY A 340 7.44 -7.76 1.45
CA GLY A 340 6.70 -8.84 0.81
C GLY A 340 5.36 -9.05 1.53
N PHE A 341 4.56 -9.98 1.02
CA PHE A 341 3.24 -10.29 1.56
C PHE A 341 2.93 -11.80 1.54
N HIS A 342 1.91 -12.20 2.30
CA HIS A 342 1.35 -13.54 2.31
C HIS A 342 -0.07 -13.53 1.75
N VAL A 343 -0.57 -14.67 1.32
CA VAL A 343 -1.98 -14.87 0.99
C VAL A 343 -2.41 -16.18 1.62
N PHE A 344 -3.51 -16.15 2.35
CA PHE A 344 -4.06 -17.31 3.03
C PHE A 344 -5.34 -17.76 2.31
N GLN A 345 -6.04 -18.79 2.81
CA GLN A 345 -7.41 -19.13 2.44
C GLN A 345 -8.30 -19.15 3.69
N ILE A 346 -9.51 -18.58 3.63
CA ILE A 346 -10.47 -18.52 4.74
C ILE A 346 -11.35 -19.76 4.60
N PRO A 347 -11.39 -20.64 5.62
CA PRO A 347 -12.36 -21.72 5.66
C PRO A 347 -13.80 -21.18 5.66
N GLU A 348 -14.71 -21.84 4.95
CA GLU A 348 -16.13 -21.43 4.87
C GLU A 348 -16.79 -21.28 6.25
N GLU A 349 -16.32 -22.06 7.23
CA GLU A 349 -16.74 -22.05 8.64
C GLU A 349 -16.60 -20.67 9.33
N VAL A 350 -15.63 -19.85 8.88
CA VAL A 350 -15.33 -18.52 9.45
C VAL A 350 -15.97 -17.40 8.62
N SER A 351 -16.50 -17.70 7.43
CA SER A 351 -17.07 -16.68 6.53
C SER A 351 -18.40 -16.08 7.03
N GLY A 352 -19.08 -16.72 7.99
CA GLY A 352 -20.36 -16.28 8.56
C GLY A 352 -20.28 -15.34 9.77
N MET A 353 -19.10 -15.13 10.36
CA MET A 353 -18.91 -14.06 11.34
C MET A 353 -18.82 -12.73 10.60
N GLY A 354 -19.64 -11.75 11.01
CA GLY A 354 -19.59 -10.37 10.50
C GLY A 354 -18.22 -9.70 10.75
N SER A 355 -18.15 -8.39 10.53
CA SER A 355 -16.97 -7.52 10.60
C SER A 355 -16.03 -7.65 11.82
N THR A 356 -16.39 -8.44 12.82
CA THR A 356 -15.48 -8.94 13.86
C THR A 356 -14.60 -10.05 13.28
N GLY A 357 -13.39 -9.70 12.86
CA GLY A 357 -12.38 -10.65 12.39
C GLY A 357 -12.08 -11.78 13.40
N PRO A 358 -11.31 -12.81 13.00
CA PRO A 358 -10.90 -13.88 13.90
C PRO A 358 -10.15 -13.32 15.13
N PRO A 359 -10.22 -13.99 16.31
CA PRO A 359 -9.59 -13.50 17.52
C PRO A 359 -8.06 -13.29 17.35
N PRO A 360 -7.47 -12.24 17.96
CA PRO A 360 -6.15 -11.70 17.64
C PRO A 360 -4.95 -12.50 18.18
N ARG A 361 -5.12 -13.77 18.55
CA ARG A 361 -4.00 -14.62 18.99
C ARG A 361 -3.86 -15.81 18.05
N ALA A 362 -2.82 -15.73 17.22
CA ALA A 362 -2.33 -16.68 16.21
C ALA A 362 -2.93 -16.53 14.80
N PRO A 363 -2.17 -16.85 13.72
CA PRO A 363 -2.82 -17.26 12.47
C PRO A 363 -3.77 -18.38 12.86
N ALA A 364 -5.09 -18.15 12.75
CA ALA A 364 -6.09 -19.07 13.28
C ALA A 364 -5.67 -20.50 12.91
N PRO A 365 -5.49 -21.42 13.88
CA PRO A 365 -5.05 -22.78 13.58
C PRO A 365 -6.07 -23.40 12.63
N GLY A 366 -5.75 -23.40 11.32
CA GLY A 366 -6.71 -23.67 10.25
C GLY A 366 -6.53 -22.83 8.97
N LEU A 367 -5.89 -21.65 9.01
CA LEU A 367 -5.61 -20.87 7.80
C LEU A 367 -4.52 -21.53 6.95
N LEU A 368 -4.91 -22.07 5.80
CA LEU A 368 -3.97 -22.63 4.83
C LEU A 368 -3.31 -21.49 4.04
N ARG A 369 -1.98 -21.49 3.95
CA ARG A 369 -1.25 -20.53 3.12
C ARG A 369 -1.50 -20.86 1.64
N ALA A 370 -2.13 -19.94 0.91
CA ALA A 370 -2.43 -20.08 -0.50
C ALA A 370 -1.24 -19.68 -1.38
N ASP A 371 -0.61 -18.53 -1.13
CA ASP A 371 0.62 -18.10 -1.83
C ASP A 371 1.43 -17.10 -0.97
N ARG A 372 2.58 -16.66 -1.49
CA ARG A 372 3.38 -15.55 -0.96
C ARG A 372 4.16 -14.86 -2.06
N SER A 373 4.43 -13.57 -1.86
CA SER A 373 5.43 -12.90 -2.68
C SER A 373 6.85 -13.32 -2.27
N PRO A 374 7.83 -13.21 -3.18
CA PRO A 374 9.24 -13.17 -2.77
C PRO A 374 9.48 -12.04 -1.78
N LEU A 375 10.46 -12.25 -0.90
CA LEU A 375 11.01 -11.19 -0.06
C LEU A 375 12.09 -10.46 -0.84
N SER A 376 11.96 -9.15 -1.00
CA SER A 376 12.95 -8.37 -1.77
C SER A 376 13.16 -6.97 -1.20
N PRO A 377 14.41 -6.47 -1.17
CA PRO A 377 14.72 -5.07 -0.91
C PRO A 377 14.45 -4.20 -2.16
N ALA A 378 13.20 -4.18 -2.62
CA ALA A 378 12.77 -3.50 -3.84
C ALA A 378 11.68 -2.45 -3.56
N ALA A 379 11.57 -1.43 -4.42
CA ALA A 379 10.58 -0.36 -4.27
C ALA A 379 9.15 -0.91 -4.23
N ASP A 380 8.87 -1.89 -5.09
CA ASP A 380 7.63 -2.61 -5.21
C ASP A 380 7.89 -4.13 -5.24
N VAL A 381 6.92 -4.89 -4.72
CA VAL A 381 6.86 -6.34 -4.84
C VAL A 381 5.45 -6.70 -5.32
N SER A 382 5.36 -7.36 -6.46
CA SER A 382 4.09 -7.76 -7.07
C SER A 382 3.98 -9.27 -7.21
N ARG A 383 2.75 -9.80 -7.17
CA ARG A 383 2.44 -11.20 -7.45
C ARG A 383 1.11 -11.30 -8.18
N ARG A 384 1.11 -11.97 -9.33
CA ARG A 384 -0.10 -12.41 -10.02
C ARG A 384 -0.55 -13.75 -9.45
N LEU A 385 -1.83 -13.83 -9.10
CA LEU A 385 -2.48 -14.98 -8.50
C LEU A 385 -3.65 -15.40 -9.40
N PRO A 386 -3.82 -16.69 -9.72
CA PRO A 386 -5.00 -17.22 -10.37
C PRO A 386 -5.85 -18.06 -9.39
N PRO A 387 -6.45 -17.46 -8.36
CA PRO A 387 -7.32 -18.20 -7.45
C PRO A 387 -8.56 -18.77 -8.15
N ALA A 388 -9.06 -19.89 -7.62
CA ALA A 388 -10.42 -20.34 -7.89
C ALA A 388 -11.45 -19.36 -7.27
N PRO A 389 -12.67 -19.26 -7.83
CA PRO A 389 -13.74 -18.42 -7.27
C PRO A 389 -14.01 -18.77 -5.81
N GLY A 390 -14.09 -17.75 -4.95
CA GLY A 390 -14.34 -17.93 -3.51
C GLY A 390 -13.72 -16.84 -2.64
N PRO A 391 -14.06 -16.80 -1.34
CA PRO A 391 -13.49 -15.86 -0.39
C PRO A 391 -12.00 -16.16 -0.16
N LEU A 392 -11.14 -15.22 -0.54
CA LEU A 392 -9.72 -15.25 -0.18
C LEU A 392 -9.50 -14.27 0.98
N PRO A 393 -8.78 -14.65 2.03
CA PRO A 393 -8.10 -13.70 2.88
C PRO A 393 -6.98 -13.15 2.01
N GLY A 394 -7.18 -11.95 1.49
CA GLY A 394 -6.10 -11.10 1.05
C GLY A 394 -5.26 -10.62 2.24
N GLY A 395 -4.88 -11.52 3.17
CA GLY A 395 -4.02 -11.23 4.30
C GLY A 395 -2.60 -10.99 3.78
N ALA A 396 -2.43 -9.94 2.98
CA ALA A 396 -1.15 -9.44 2.55
C ALA A 396 -0.44 -8.97 3.82
N GLU A 397 0.32 -9.85 4.44
CA GLU A 397 1.07 -9.48 5.63
C GLU A 397 2.35 -8.75 5.23
N HIS A 398 2.18 -7.45 5.31
CA HIS A 398 3.06 -6.36 4.96
C HIS A 398 4.33 -6.38 5.82
N ARG A 399 5.53 -6.37 5.22
CA ARG A 399 6.82 -6.52 5.92
C ARG A 399 7.72 -5.28 5.87
N PRO A 400 8.28 -4.92 7.02
CA PRO A 400 9.74 -4.76 7.13
C PRO A 400 10.34 -5.63 8.26
N HIS A 401 11.63 -5.49 8.59
CA HIS A 401 12.17 -6.17 9.80
C HIS A 401 11.38 -5.71 11.03
N ALA A 402 11.25 -6.57 12.05
CA ALA A 402 10.50 -6.24 13.25
C ALA A 402 11.03 -4.92 13.85
N GLY A 403 10.15 -3.93 13.89
CA GLY A 403 10.45 -2.59 14.42
C GLY A 403 10.94 -1.54 13.42
N ASP A 404 10.94 -1.82 12.13
CA ASP A 404 11.16 -0.81 11.09
C ASP A 404 9.89 0.02 10.83
N GLU A 405 10.08 1.30 10.50
CA GLU A 405 8.99 2.19 10.08
C GLU A 405 9.03 2.47 8.58
N ALA A 406 7.92 2.26 7.89
CA ALA A 406 7.77 2.66 6.49
C ALA A 406 6.31 2.94 6.16
N SER A 407 6.06 3.92 5.29
CA SER A 407 4.76 4.08 4.65
C SER A 407 4.65 3.10 3.49
N SER A 408 3.48 2.48 3.34
CA SER A 408 3.18 1.49 2.31
C SER A 408 2.01 1.92 1.44
N LEU A 409 1.96 1.33 0.26
CA LEU A 409 0.81 1.35 -0.64
C LEU A 409 0.56 -0.08 -1.09
N CYS A 410 -0.67 -0.55 -0.92
CA CYS A 410 -1.09 -1.88 -1.29
C CYS A 410 -2.15 -1.74 -2.38
N VAL A 411 -1.91 -2.35 -3.53
CA VAL A 411 -2.77 -2.24 -4.70
C VAL A 411 -3.29 -3.63 -5.05
N PHE A 412 -4.62 -3.76 -5.03
CA PHE A 412 -5.35 -4.96 -5.40
C PHE A 412 -5.97 -4.71 -6.76
N SER A 413 -5.65 -5.56 -7.73
CA SER A 413 -6.14 -5.39 -9.10
C SER A 413 -6.72 -6.69 -9.60
N SER A 414 -7.87 -6.67 -10.25
CA SER A 414 -8.45 -7.86 -10.87
C SER A 414 -9.09 -7.53 -12.22
N GLU A 415 -9.26 -8.57 -13.04
CA GLU A 415 -9.90 -8.43 -14.34
C GLU A 415 -11.42 -8.24 -14.24
N ARG A 416 -12.05 -8.83 -13.23
CA ARG A 416 -13.48 -8.69 -12.92
C ARG A 416 -13.73 -7.85 -11.68
N ARG A 417 -14.98 -7.45 -11.44
CA ARG A 417 -15.36 -6.74 -10.21
C ARG A 417 -15.10 -7.62 -8.99
N HIS A 418 -14.52 -7.02 -7.96
CA HIS A 418 -14.32 -7.63 -6.64
C HIS A 418 -14.85 -6.69 -5.56
N THR A 419 -15.14 -7.24 -4.37
CA THR A 419 -15.51 -6.40 -3.23
C THR A 419 -14.29 -5.58 -2.75
N PRO A 420 -14.47 -4.31 -2.34
CA PRO A 420 -13.39 -3.55 -1.72
C PRO A 420 -12.78 -4.33 -0.56
N PRO A 421 -11.44 -4.33 -0.43
CA PRO A 421 -10.82 -5.00 0.69
C PRO A 421 -11.11 -4.33 2.02
N GLU A 422 -11.86 -4.98 2.90
CA GLU A 422 -12.19 -4.46 4.23
C GLU A 422 -11.82 -5.46 5.33
N ILE A 423 -10.86 -5.07 6.16
CA ILE A 423 -10.68 -5.57 7.53
C ILE A 423 -10.20 -4.40 8.38
N ASP A 424 -11.02 -3.34 8.44
CA ASP A 424 -10.80 -2.33 9.47
C ASP A 424 -12.08 -2.18 10.29
N ASP A 425 -11.92 -2.03 11.60
CA ASP A 425 -13.05 -1.96 12.53
C ASP A 425 -13.88 -0.69 12.21
N VAL A 426 -15.20 -0.82 12.12
CA VAL A 426 -16.07 0.34 12.00
C VAL A 426 -15.95 1.14 13.29
N ILE A 427 -15.63 2.43 13.15
CA ILE A 427 -15.47 3.32 14.30
C ILE A 427 -16.79 3.39 15.05
N SER A 428 -16.81 2.84 16.26
CA SER A 428 -17.99 2.83 17.13
C SER A 428 -17.55 2.81 18.59
N ALA A 429 -18.46 3.23 19.47
CA ALA A 429 -18.26 3.12 20.90
C ALA A 429 -19.55 2.67 21.58
N ASP A 430 -19.42 1.83 22.60
CA ASP A 430 -20.52 1.44 23.47
C ASP A 430 -20.85 2.58 24.42
N LEU A 431 -21.87 3.36 24.08
CA LEU A 431 -22.32 4.51 24.87
C LEU A 431 -22.70 4.14 26.30
N GLN A 432 -23.11 2.88 26.58
CA GLN A 432 -23.40 2.45 27.95
C GLN A 432 -22.12 2.28 28.76
N ALA A 433 -21.07 1.71 28.17
CA ALA A 433 -19.74 1.63 28.78
C ALA A 433 -19.13 3.03 29.00
N LEU A 434 -19.44 4.00 28.14
CA LEU A 434 -18.92 5.37 28.23
C LEU A 434 -19.58 6.26 29.28
N GLN A 435 -20.82 5.96 29.70
CA GLN A 435 -21.52 6.77 30.72
C GLN A 435 -21.00 6.52 32.14
N GLY A 436 -20.35 5.37 32.36
CA GLY A 436 -19.73 4.98 33.63
C GLY A 436 -20.75 4.72 34.75
N PRO A 437 -20.45 3.83 35.70
CA PRO A 437 -21.30 3.63 36.85
C PRO A 437 -21.15 4.81 37.81
N TYR A 438 -22.29 5.39 38.23
CA TYR A 438 -22.31 6.24 39.41
C TYR A 438 -21.96 5.38 40.63
N LEU A 439 -20.81 5.65 41.25
CA LEU A 439 -20.35 4.94 42.44
C LEU A 439 -20.39 5.87 43.66
N PRO A 440 -21.18 5.52 44.70
CA PRO A 440 -21.06 6.19 46.00
C PRO A 440 -19.63 6.01 46.54
N LEU A 441 -19.02 7.11 46.99
CA LEU A 441 -17.68 7.08 47.56
C LEU A 441 -17.69 6.38 48.92
N GLU A 442 -16.59 5.71 49.26
CA GLU A 442 -16.38 5.28 50.64
C GLU A 442 -16.30 6.50 51.56
N LEU A 443 -16.80 6.36 52.79
CA LEU A 443 -16.97 7.46 53.74
C LEU A 443 -15.69 8.28 53.95
N GLY A 444 -14.52 7.63 53.96
CA GLY A 444 -13.23 8.30 54.11
C GLY A 444 -12.80 9.12 52.89
N LEU A 445 -13.11 8.65 51.68
CA LEU A 445 -12.76 9.38 50.45
C LEU A 445 -13.70 10.56 50.22
N GLU A 446 -14.97 10.44 50.59
CA GLU A 446 -15.92 11.56 50.55
C GLU A 446 -15.56 12.66 51.55
N GLN A 447 -15.09 12.29 52.75
CA GLN A 447 -14.57 13.25 53.73
C GLN A 447 -13.33 13.98 53.20
N LEU A 448 -12.38 13.24 52.62
CA LEU A 448 -11.19 13.83 52.02
C LEU A 448 -11.51 14.77 50.86
N PHE A 449 -12.52 14.45 50.03
CA PHE A 449 -13.02 15.36 49.00
C PHE A 449 -13.51 16.67 49.62
N LYS A 450 -14.37 16.59 50.65
CA LYS A 450 -14.94 17.78 51.30
C LYS A 450 -13.87 18.64 51.97
N GLU A 451 -12.87 18.01 52.60
CA GLU A 451 -11.73 18.71 53.20
C GLU A 451 -10.90 19.46 52.15
N LEU A 452 -10.66 18.85 50.98
CA LEU A 452 -9.89 19.47 49.91
C LEU A 452 -10.68 20.55 49.15
N ALA A 453 -11.99 20.37 48.98
CA ALA A 453 -12.87 21.33 48.30
C ALA A 453 -13.10 22.59 49.14
N GLY A 454 -13.13 22.46 50.47
CA GLY A 454 -13.30 23.59 51.39
C GLY A 454 -14.63 24.32 51.16
N GLU A 455 -14.60 25.64 51.18
CA GLU A 455 -15.80 26.50 51.02
C GLU A 455 -16.33 26.56 49.57
N GLU A 456 -15.49 26.24 48.58
CA GLU A 456 -15.86 26.31 47.15
C GLU A 456 -16.73 25.12 46.71
N GLU A 457 -16.81 24.05 47.52
CA GLU A 457 -17.50 22.78 47.23
C GLU A 457 -17.07 22.06 45.93
N GLU A 458 -16.08 22.58 45.21
CA GLU A 458 -15.52 22.03 43.99
C GLU A 458 -13.99 21.91 44.07
N LEU A 459 -13.42 20.93 43.35
CA LEU A 459 -11.96 20.73 43.28
C LEU A 459 -11.36 21.35 42.01
N ASN A 460 -10.21 22.02 42.18
CA ASN A 460 -9.32 22.40 41.09
C ASN A 460 -8.29 21.29 40.76
N ALA A 461 -7.48 21.49 39.72
CA ALA A 461 -6.57 20.45 39.21
C ALA A 461 -5.54 19.98 40.24
N CYS A 462 -5.00 20.91 41.05
CA CYS A 462 -4.01 20.58 42.08
C CYS A 462 -4.65 19.78 43.22
N GLN A 463 -5.86 20.16 43.65
CA GLN A 463 -6.61 19.45 44.68
C GLN A 463 -7.03 18.06 44.20
N LEU A 464 -7.48 17.93 42.94
CA LEU A 464 -7.79 16.65 42.33
C LEU A 464 -6.56 15.75 42.27
N GLN A 465 -5.39 16.28 41.90
CA GLN A 465 -4.14 15.52 41.88
C GLN A 465 -3.78 14.97 43.26
N ALA A 466 -3.91 15.79 44.31
CA ALA A 466 -3.65 15.37 45.69
C ALA A 466 -4.62 14.26 46.12
N LEU A 467 -5.91 14.42 45.84
CA LEU A 467 -6.95 13.43 46.12
C LEU A 467 -6.65 12.09 45.44
N LEU A 468 -6.39 12.11 44.12
CA LEU A 468 -6.10 10.90 43.34
C LEU A 468 -4.80 10.22 43.76
N SER A 469 -3.80 10.99 44.17
CA SER A 469 -2.53 10.44 44.66
C SER A 469 -2.72 9.60 45.91
N ILE A 470 -3.58 10.04 46.82
CA ILE A 470 -3.94 9.31 48.06
C ILE A 470 -4.90 8.17 47.75
N ALA A 471 -5.92 8.42 46.94
CA ALA A 471 -6.98 7.44 46.66
C ALA A 471 -6.49 6.23 45.84
N LEU A 472 -5.53 6.43 44.94
CA LEU A 472 -4.91 5.36 44.15
C LEU A 472 -3.72 4.70 44.85
N GLU A 473 -3.39 5.12 46.09
CA GLU A 473 -2.28 4.61 46.91
C GLU A 473 -2.43 3.16 47.40
N PRO A 474 -3.62 2.67 47.84
CA PRO A 474 -3.79 1.29 48.32
C PRO A 474 -3.51 0.23 47.24
N ALA A 475 -3.60 0.59 45.96
CA ALA A 475 -3.28 -0.27 44.84
C ALA A 475 -1.76 -0.36 44.51
N ARG A 476 -0.90 0.40 45.22
CA ARG A 476 0.55 0.54 44.93
C ARG A 476 1.42 -0.60 45.45
N VAL A 477 0.90 -1.51 46.29
CA VAL A 477 1.75 -2.49 47.01
C VAL A 477 2.37 -3.57 46.10
N HIS A 478 1.85 -3.77 44.89
CA HIS A 478 2.29 -4.86 43.99
C HIS A 478 2.88 -4.43 42.64
N THR A 479 3.05 -3.13 42.34
CA THR A 479 3.59 -2.68 41.04
C THR A 479 4.77 -1.72 41.21
N ARG A 480 5.86 -1.95 40.44
CA ARG A 480 7.16 -1.28 40.58
C ARG A 480 7.25 0.13 39.94
N THR A 481 6.13 0.76 39.60
CA THR A 481 6.10 2.06 38.91
C THR A 481 5.14 3.05 39.59
N PRO A 482 5.53 4.32 39.78
CA PRO A 482 4.65 5.34 40.34
C PRO A 482 3.50 5.62 39.37
N ARG A 483 2.28 5.23 39.75
CA ARG A 483 1.02 5.50 39.03
C ARG A 483 0.46 6.87 39.42
N GLU A 484 1.29 7.90 39.36
CA GLU A 484 0.85 9.25 39.66
C GLU A 484 0.21 9.86 38.42
N ILE A 485 -1.04 10.33 38.56
CA ILE A 485 -1.68 11.13 37.52
C ILE A 485 -1.11 12.54 37.64
N GLY A 486 -0.47 13.03 36.58
CA GLY A 486 0.11 14.36 36.54
C GLY A 486 -0.94 15.47 36.51
N LEU A 487 -0.51 16.69 36.86
CA LEU A 487 -1.37 17.87 36.89
C LEU A 487 -2.07 18.13 35.54
N ARG A 488 -1.35 17.97 34.41
CA ARG A 488 -1.92 18.16 33.06
C ARG A 488 -3.06 17.17 32.76
N THR A 489 -2.90 15.93 33.21
CA THR A 489 -3.94 14.90 33.05
C THR A 489 -5.13 15.22 33.95
N CYS A 490 -4.90 15.74 35.16
CA CYS A 490 -5.98 16.24 36.02
C CYS A 490 -6.73 17.42 35.39
N GLU A 491 -6.04 18.41 34.81
CA GLU A 491 -6.66 19.52 34.06
C GLU A 491 -7.55 18.99 32.92
N GLN A 492 -7.07 18.00 32.18
CA GLN A 492 -7.85 17.34 31.13
C GLN A 492 -9.09 16.61 31.69
N LEU A 493 -8.96 15.92 32.82
CA LEU A 493 -10.10 15.24 33.45
C LEU A 493 -11.17 16.25 33.91
N LEU A 494 -10.77 17.42 34.41
CA LEU A 494 -11.69 18.50 34.75
C LEU A 494 -12.43 19.04 33.52
N GLN A 495 -11.73 19.17 32.39
CA GLN A 495 -12.34 19.56 31.12
C GLN A 495 -13.32 18.51 30.59
N CYS A 496 -12.99 17.22 30.72
CA CYS A 496 -13.82 16.14 30.18
C CYS A 496 -15.05 15.82 31.06
N PHE A 497 -14.95 15.94 32.39
CA PHE A 497 -15.97 15.46 33.33
C PHE A 497 -16.49 16.53 34.30
N GLY A 498 -15.84 17.69 34.39
CA GLY A 498 -16.21 18.79 35.28
C GLY A 498 -16.78 20.00 34.53
N HIS A 499 -16.78 21.15 35.20
CA HIS A 499 -17.18 22.44 34.64
C HIS A 499 -15.95 23.23 34.16
N GLY A 500 -15.18 22.64 33.25
CA GLY A 500 -13.97 23.25 32.69
C GLY A 500 -12.76 23.21 33.64
N GLN A 501 -12.75 24.03 34.69
CA GLN A 501 -11.63 24.13 35.64
C GLN A 501 -11.93 23.63 37.05
N SER A 502 -13.18 23.21 37.31
CA SER A 502 -13.62 22.77 38.63
C SER A 502 -14.47 21.49 38.55
N LEU A 503 -14.50 20.72 39.64
CA LEU A 503 -15.20 19.44 39.73
C LEU A 503 -16.00 19.34 41.03
N ALA A 504 -17.32 19.35 40.89
CA ALA A 504 -18.25 19.08 41.98
C ALA A 504 -18.26 17.59 42.39
N LEU A 505 -18.78 17.30 43.58
CA LEU A 505 -18.79 15.95 44.17
C LEU A 505 -19.47 14.90 43.28
N HIS A 506 -20.61 15.23 42.65
CA HIS A 506 -21.34 14.28 41.81
C HIS A 506 -20.57 13.94 40.52
N HIS A 507 -19.89 14.93 39.93
CA HIS A 507 -19.01 14.73 38.78
C HIS A 507 -17.78 13.91 39.17
N PHE A 508 -17.23 14.12 40.38
CA PHE A 508 -16.14 13.29 40.89
C PHE A 508 -16.56 11.85 41.13
N GLN A 509 -17.77 11.58 41.64
CA GLN A 509 -18.30 10.21 41.80
C GLN A 509 -18.36 9.46 40.47
N GLN A 510 -18.78 10.13 39.39
CA GLN A 510 -18.77 9.55 38.05
C GLN A 510 -17.34 9.31 37.53
N LEU A 511 -16.46 10.31 37.65
CA LEU A 511 -15.05 10.18 37.26
C LEU A 511 -14.35 9.05 38.04
N TRP A 512 -14.65 8.89 39.33
CA TRP A 512 -14.07 7.85 40.16
C TRP A 512 -14.49 6.44 39.70
N GLY A 513 -15.76 6.26 39.34
CA GLY A 513 -16.24 5.02 38.73
C GLY A 513 -15.45 4.65 37.47
N HIS A 514 -15.27 5.62 36.56
CA HIS A 514 -14.45 5.43 35.36
C HIS A 514 -12.99 5.08 35.68
N LEU A 515 -12.36 5.77 36.63
CA LEU A 515 -10.96 5.52 37.00
C LEU A 515 -10.75 4.10 37.53
N LEU A 516 -11.69 3.57 38.32
CA LEU A 516 -11.63 2.20 38.82
C LEU A 516 -11.78 1.16 37.69
N GLU A 517 -12.71 1.38 36.77
CA GLU A 517 -12.89 0.52 35.60
C GLU A 517 -11.65 0.53 34.69
N TRP A 518 -11.14 1.72 34.36
CA TRP A 518 -9.94 1.87 33.55
C TRP A 518 -8.72 1.26 34.24
N GLN A 519 -8.61 1.35 35.57
CA GLN A 519 -7.57 0.67 36.33
C GLN A 519 -7.70 -0.85 36.25
N ALA A 520 -8.91 -1.39 36.35
CA ALA A 520 -9.15 -2.83 36.22
C ALA A 520 -8.81 -3.33 34.80
N ILE A 521 -9.20 -2.58 33.77
CA ILE A 521 -8.86 -2.86 32.37
C ILE A 521 -7.34 -2.81 32.18
N PHE A 522 -6.66 -1.76 32.66
CA PHE A 522 -5.21 -1.64 32.55
C PHE A 522 -4.50 -2.85 33.17
N HIS A 523 -4.88 -3.24 34.39
CA HIS A 523 -4.29 -4.41 35.05
C HIS A 523 -4.57 -5.73 34.33
N LYS A 524 -5.74 -5.87 33.69
CA LYS A 524 -6.09 -7.07 32.95
C LYS A 524 -5.19 -7.28 31.73
N PHE A 525 -4.73 -6.20 31.10
CA PHE A 525 -3.92 -6.25 29.88
C PHE A 525 -2.42 -6.01 30.13
N ASP A 526 -2.03 -5.51 31.31
CA ASP A 526 -0.64 -5.48 31.81
C ASP A 526 -0.26 -6.87 32.36
N GLU A 527 -0.32 -7.92 31.52
CA GLU A 527 -0.08 -9.33 31.90
C GLU A 527 1.32 -9.55 32.52
N ASP A 528 2.30 -8.74 32.12
CA ASP A 528 3.68 -8.80 32.63
C ASP A 528 3.91 -7.99 33.91
N ALA A 529 2.86 -7.33 34.43
CA ALA A 529 2.89 -6.41 35.56
C ALA A 529 4.03 -5.37 35.47
N SER A 530 4.38 -4.97 34.23
CA SER A 530 5.43 -4.00 33.98
C SER A 530 5.02 -2.57 34.36
N GLY A 531 3.73 -2.34 34.59
CA GLY A 531 3.15 -1.03 34.83
C GLY A 531 2.98 -0.23 33.55
N THR A 532 3.10 -0.88 32.39
CA THR A 532 3.11 -0.22 31.08
C THR A 532 2.52 -1.13 30.01
N MET A 533 1.61 -0.61 29.19
CA MET A 533 1.06 -1.34 28.06
C MET A 533 1.86 -1.07 26.79
N ASN A 534 2.16 -2.11 26.03
CA ASN A 534 2.54 -1.95 24.64
C ASN A 534 1.30 -1.59 23.78
N SER A 535 1.53 -1.29 22.51
CA SER A 535 0.46 -0.87 21.61
C SER A 535 -0.65 -1.90 21.38
N TYR A 536 -0.33 -3.18 21.50
CA TYR A 536 -1.30 -4.25 21.31
C TYR A 536 -2.23 -4.34 22.52
N GLU A 537 -1.63 -4.34 23.70
CA GLU A 537 -2.35 -4.27 24.97
C GLU A 537 -3.24 -3.02 25.00
N LEU A 538 -2.75 -1.88 24.50
CA LEU A 538 -3.58 -0.68 24.34
C LEU A 538 -4.80 -0.92 23.44
N ARG A 539 -4.65 -1.57 22.26
CA ARG A 539 -5.79 -1.85 21.37
C ARG A 539 -6.84 -2.73 22.06
N LEU A 540 -6.39 -3.78 22.75
CA LEU A 540 -7.30 -4.66 23.49
C LEU A 540 -7.96 -3.93 24.67
N ALA A 541 -7.21 -3.09 25.38
CA ALA A 541 -7.72 -2.28 26.47
C ALA A 541 -8.76 -1.26 25.99
N LEU A 542 -8.56 -0.62 24.84
CA LEU A 542 -9.54 0.29 24.22
C LEU A 542 -10.81 -0.45 23.81
N ASN A 543 -10.68 -1.64 23.20
CA ASN A 543 -11.82 -2.50 22.89
C ASN A 543 -12.59 -2.91 24.15
N ALA A 544 -11.88 -3.26 25.24
CA ALA A 544 -12.50 -3.61 26.52
C ALA A 544 -13.14 -2.40 27.24
N ALA A 545 -12.63 -1.19 27.00
CA ALA A 545 -13.21 0.07 27.46
C ALA A 545 -14.41 0.53 26.61
N GLY A 546 -14.83 -0.28 25.62
CA GLY A 546 -16.00 -0.01 24.79
C GLY A 546 -15.71 0.75 23.50
N PHE A 547 -14.45 0.95 23.10
CA PHE A 547 -14.11 1.63 21.85
C PHE A 547 -13.67 0.64 20.77
N HIS A 548 -14.40 0.59 19.66
CA HIS A 548 -14.01 -0.12 18.46
C HIS A 548 -13.46 0.88 17.45
N LEU A 549 -12.14 0.90 17.31
CA LEU A 549 -11.43 1.90 16.51
C LEU A 549 -10.71 1.23 15.34
N ASN A 550 -10.77 1.89 14.19
CA ASN A 550 -10.01 1.47 13.03
C ASN A 550 -8.48 1.57 13.27
N ASN A 551 -7.68 0.92 12.43
CA ASN A 551 -6.23 0.83 12.56
C ASN A 551 -5.58 2.21 12.44
N GLN A 552 -6.13 3.11 11.63
CA GLN A 552 -5.61 4.48 11.47
C GLN A 552 -5.71 5.27 12.78
N LEU A 553 -6.87 5.24 13.45
CA LEU A 553 -7.09 5.91 14.74
C LEU A 553 -6.27 5.25 15.84
N THR A 554 -6.27 3.92 15.91
CA THR A 554 -5.48 3.19 16.91
C THR A 554 -3.99 3.52 16.77
N GLN A 555 -3.48 3.64 15.54
CA GLN A 555 -2.11 4.08 15.28
C GLN A 555 -1.85 5.52 15.73
N ALA A 556 -2.79 6.43 15.45
CA ALA A 556 -2.67 7.84 15.84
C ALA A 556 -2.64 8.00 17.37
N LEU A 557 -3.52 7.28 18.07
CA LEU A 557 -3.56 7.25 19.54
C LEU A 557 -2.29 6.66 20.12
N THR A 558 -1.86 5.50 19.63
CA THR A 558 -0.60 4.87 20.04
C THR A 558 0.58 5.82 19.84
N SER A 559 0.65 6.52 18.71
CA SER A 559 1.74 7.47 18.43
C SER A 559 1.71 8.71 19.33
N ARG A 560 0.53 9.15 19.79
CA ARG A 560 0.35 10.33 20.63
C ARG A 560 0.64 10.03 22.11
N TYR A 561 0.21 8.87 22.58
CA TYR A 561 0.22 8.50 24.00
C TYR A 561 1.35 7.52 24.37
N ARG A 562 2.20 7.08 23.44
CA ARG A 562 3.39 6.28 23.77
C ARG A 562 4.56 7.15 24.24
N ASP A 563 5.37 6.58 25.12
CA ASP A 563 6.66 7.13 25.53
C ASP A 563 7.78 6.83 24.51
N SER A 564 9.01 7.26 24.82
CA SER A 564 10.20 6.96 24.00
C SER A 564 10.55 5.46 23.90
N ARG A 565 10.00 4.63 24.80
CA ARG A 565 10.18 3.17 24.84
C ARG A 565 9.04 2.43 24.15
N LEU A 566 8.13 3.16 23.49
CA LEU A 566 6.97 2.62 22.77
C LEU A 566 5.94 1.96 23.71
N ARG A 567 5.87 2.42 24.96
CA ARG A 567 4.91 1.93 25.95
C ARG A 567 4.01 3.05 26.45
N VAL A 568 2.87 2.68 26.99
CA VAL A 568 1.82 3.56 27.51
C VAL A 568 1.63 3.22 28.97
N ASP A 569 1.98 4.13 29.86
CA ASP A 569 1.72 3.98 31.29
C ASP A 569 0.27 4.33 31.62
N PHE A 570 -0.11 4.08 32.87
CA PHE A 570 -1.49 4.27 33.34
C PHE A 570 -1.97 5.72 33.14
N GLU A 571 -1.13 6.73 33.44
CA GLU A 571 -1.49 8.14 33.23
C GLU A 571 -1.86 8.42 31.77
N ARG A 572 -1.01 8.00 30.82
CA ARG A 572 -1.28 8.22 29.39
C ARG A 572 -2.46 7.42 28.88
N PHE A 573 -2.72 6.24 29.45
CA PHE A 573 -3.93 5.47 29.16
C PHE A 573 -5.19 6.21 29.62
N VAL A 574 -5.22 6.71 30.86
CA VAL A 574 -6.34 7.50 31.40
C VAL A 574 -6.58 8.75 30.55
N SER A 575 -5.53 9.50 30.23
CA SER A 575 -5.60 10.68 29.35
C SER A 575 -6.17 10.33 27.97
N CYS A 576 -5.76 9.20 27.38
CA CYS A 576 -6.27 8.73 26.10
C CYS A 576 -7.76 8.38 26.15
N VAL A 577 -8.16 7.58 27.14
CA VAL A 577 -9.54 7.10 27.27
C VAL A 577 -10.49 8.25 27.62
N ALA A 578 -10.11 9.15 28.54
CA ALA A 578 -10.89 10.33 28.88
C ALA A 578 -11.15 11.23 27.65
N GLN A 579 -10.13 11.46 26.83
CA GLN A 579 -10.26 12.23 25.59
C GLN A 579 -11.27 11.56 24.64
N LEU A 580 -11.15 10.24 24.45
CA LEU A 580 -12.05 9.50 23.56
C LEU A 580 -13.48 9.52 24.08
N THR A 581 -13.71 9.28 25.37
CA THR A 581 -15.04 9.38 25.99
C THR A 581 -15.67 10.74 25.71
N CYS A 582 -14.93 11.83 25.91
CA CYS A 582 -15.43 13.18 25.67
C CYS A 582 -15.78 13.42 24.20
N VAL A 583 -14.91 13.03 23.25
CA VAL A 583 -15.19 13.13 21.81
C VAL A 583 -16.44 12.34 21.43
N PHE A 584 -16.56 11.07 21.83
CA PHE A 584 -17.69 10.22 21.47
C PHE A 584 -19.00 10.70 22.10
N CYS A 585 -18.98 11.13 23.36
CA CYS A 585 -20.15 11.71 24.03
C CYS A 585 -20.60 13.02 23.37
N HIS A 586 -19.67 13.95 23.08
CA HIS A 586 -19.98 15.19 22.37
C HIS A 586 -20.58 14.90 21.00
N CYS A 587 -19.97 13.97 20.24
CA CYS A 587 -20.48 13.58 18.94
C CYS A 587 -21.90 12.99 19.03
N SER A 588 -22.15 12.12 20.00
CA SER A 588 -23.46 11.50 20.22
C SER A 588 -24.56 12.51 20.55
N GLN A 589 -24.23 13.61 21.22
CA GLN A 589 -25.20 14.66 21.59
C GLN A 589 -25.58 15.57 20.41
N HIS A 590 -24.74 15.63 19.37
CA HIS A 590 -24.95 16.49 18.20
C HIS A 590 -25.36 15.72 16.92
N LEU A 591 -25.47 14.39 17.00
CA LEU A 591 -25.94 13.52 15.92
C LEU A 591 -27.46 13.37 15.95
N ASP A 592 -28.19 14.45 15.64
CA ASP A 592 -29.64 14.39 15.46
C ASP A 592 -29.99 13.80 14.07
N GLY A 593 -30.11 12.46 13.98
CA GLY A 593 -30.95 11.84 12.94
C GLY A 593 -30.32 11.49 11.58
N GLY A 594 -29.08 10.96 11.54
CA GLY A 594 -28.81 9.84 10.61
C GLY A 594 -27.71 9.96 9.55
N GLU A 595 -26.99 11.07 9.39
CA GLU A 595 -25.93 11.16 8.35
C GLU A 595 -24.49 10.95 8.85
N GLY A 596 -24.26 10.76 10.15
CA GLY A 596 -22.91 10.49 10.68
C GLY A 596 -21.93 11.66 10.52
N VAL A 597 -22.43 12.89 10.31
CA VAL A 597 -21.64 14.11 10.13
C VAL A 597 -22.11 15.18 11.13
N ILE A 598 -21.16 15.90 11.72
CA ILE A 598 -21.41 17.02 12.65
C ILE A 598 -20.91 18.31 12.01
N CYS A 599 -21.79 19.30 11.95
CA CYS A 599 -21.48 20.63 11.41
C CYS A 599 -21.21 21.61 12.57
N LEU A 600 -19.97 22.05 12.71
CA LEU A 600 -19.56 23.02 13.72
C LEU A 600 -19.16 24.35 13.07
N THR A 601 -19.57 25.46 13.68
CA THR A 601 -18.99 26.78 13.36
C THR A 601 -17.53 26.85 13.82
N HIS A 602 -16.75 27.80 13.30
CA HIS A 602 -15.37 28.01 13.76
C HIS A 602 -15.27 28.16 15.30
N ARG A 603 -16.22 28.86 15.92
CA ARG A 603 -16.26 29.05 17.38
C ARG A 603 -16.51 27.73 18.11
N GLN A 604 -17.53 26.98 17.68
CA GLN A 604 -17.85 25.67 18.26
C GLN A 604 -16.73 24.64 18.04
N TRP A 605 -16.03 24.70 16.90
CA TRP A 605 -14.86 23.87 16.65
C TRP A 605 -13.73 24.21 17.62
N MET A 606 -13.45 25.49 17.86
CA MET A 606 -12.44 25.88 18.84
C MET A 606 -12.80 25.36 20.23
N GLU A 607 -14.04 25.58 20.68
CA GLU A 607 -14.54 25.10 21.98
C GLU A 607 -14.45 23.57 22.10
N ALA A 608 -14.89 22.82 21.08
CA ALA A 608 -14.84 21.36 21.06
C ALA A 608 -13.40 20.80 20.93
N ALA A 609 -12.53 21.43 20.16
CA ALA A 609 -11.14 20.99 19.96
C ALA A 609 -10.27 21.23 21.20
N THR A 610 -10.62 22.21 22.03
CA THR A 610 -9.94 22.49 23.30
C THR A 610 -10.66 21.92 24.51
N PHE A 611 -11.85 21.32 24.34
CA PHE A 611 -12.74 20.89 25.42
C PHE A 611 -12.88 21.97 26.50
N SER A 612 -13.10 23.20 26.06
CA SER A 612 -13.12 24.43 26.87
C SER A 612 -14.52 25.00 27.03
#